data_AF-A0A9X0AIS1-F1
#
_entry.id   AF-A0A9X0AIS1-F1
#
_cell.length_a   1.000
_cell.length_b   1.000
_cell.length_c   1.000
_cell.angle_alpha   90.00
_cell.angle_beta   90.00
_cell.angle_gamma   90.00
#
_symmetry.space_group_name_H-M   'P 1'
#
loop_
_entity.id
_entity.type
_entity.pdbx_description
1 polymer ?
#
loop_
_entity_poly.entity_id
_entity_poly.type
_entity_poly.pdbx_seq_one_letter_code
_entity_poly.pdbx_strand_id
1 'polypeptide(L)'
;MAEQQRKIELQSPDDLQYLVANVKRAAREMIDRDLPPIEGEDAMRRLVEEIVGEYIQKTFLTASPSISINGMSPPRKLLVSHLQSELEGDIIEEREEHEPFDGQLWEKAKALAIREEELVEQIAALRRNVPGLWWEEDYLKERKRERKKERKKERGV
;
A
#
# COMPACT_ATOMS: atom_id res chain seq x y z
N MET A 1 12.46 30.07 0.56
CA MET A 1 11.59 28.95 0.98
C MET A 1 11.76 27.88 -0.07
N ALA A 2 12.22 26.68 0.29
CA ALA A 2 12.32 25.60 -0.70
C ALA A 2 10.89 25.17 -1.05
N GLU A 3 10.45 25.45 -2.27
CA GLU A 3 9.21 24.87 -2.79
C GLU A 3 9.40 23.35 -2.82
N GLN A 4 8.76 22.67 -1.89
CA GLN A 4 8.74 21.22 -1.85
C GLN A 4 7.87 20.75 -3.00
N GLN A 5 8.52 20.43 -4.12
CA GLN A 5 7.85 19.85 -5.28
C GLN A 5 7.10 18.58 -4.85
N ARG A 6 5.86 18.44 -5.33
CA ARG A 6 5.03 17.28 -5.05
C ARG A 6 5.75 16.02 -5.53
N LYS A 7 5.89 15.04 -4.64
CA LYS A 7 6.43 13.73 -5.00
C LYS A 7 5.48 12.99 -5.94
N ILE A 8 6.06 12.15 -6.79
CA ILE A 8 5.34 11.20 -7.62
C ILE A 8 4.96 10.01 -6.72
N GLU A 9 3.67 9.88 -6.43
CA GLU A 9 3.15 8.77 -5.63
C GLU A 9 2.77 7.60 -6.52
N LEU A 10 3.33 6.43 -6.22
CA LEU A 10 3.02 5.15 -6.82
C LEU A 10 2.20 4.31 -5.83
N GLN A 11 1.28 3.49 -6.35
CA GLN A 11 0.43 2.60 -5.56
C GLN A 11 1.19 1.34 -5.15
N SER A 12 2.10 0.84 -5.99
CA SER A 12 2.89 -0.36 -5.72
C SER A 12 4.32 -0.27 -6.30
N PRO A 13 5.22 -1.19 -5.90
CA PRO A 13 6.50 -1.37 -6.59
C PRO A 13 6.36 -1.74 -8.08
N ASP A 14 5.27 -2.39 -8.46
CA ASP A 14 5.03 -2.82 -9.84
C ASP A 14 4.77 -1.63 -10.76
N ASP A 15 4.20 -0.54 -10.24
CA ASP A 15 4.07 0.71 -11.01
C ASP A 15 5.44 1.23 -11.45
N LEU A 16 6.45 1.12 -10.58
CA LEU A 16 7.82 1.52 -10.90
C LEU A 16 8.41 0.60 -11.98
N GLN A 17 8.16 -0.70 -11.89
CA GLN A 17 8.55 -1.67 -12.93
C GLN A 17 7.92 -1.31 -14.27
N TYR A 18 6.62 -1.03 -14.27
CA TYR A 18 5.86 -0.65 -15.45
C TYR A 18 6.41 0.63 -16.08
N LEU A 19 6.71 1.66 -15.29
CA LEU A 19 7.30 2.90 -15.80
C LEU A 19 8.66 2.66 -16.47
N VAL A 20 9.53 1.86 -15.84
CA VAL A 20 10.84 1.50 -16.40
C VAL A 20 10.67 0.71 -17.70
N ALA A 21 9.78 -0.28 -17.72
CA ALA A 21 9.50 -1.10 -18.89
C ALA A 21 8.94 -0.29 -20.05
N ASN A 22 7.98 0.61 -19.78
CA ASN A 22 7.38 1.47 -20.79
C ASN A 22 8.41 2.44 -21.42
N VAL A 23 9.30 3.02 -20.60
CA VAL A 23 10.37 3.89 -21.10
C VAL A 23 11.39 3.10 -21.93
N LYS A 24 11.80 1.91 -21.47
CA LYS A 24 12.69 1.02 -22.25
C LYS A 24 12.07 0.63 -23.59
N ARG A 25 10.77 0.32 -23.62
CA ARG A 25 10.04 -0.01 -24.86
C ARG A 25 10.02 1.18 -25.82
N ALA A 26 9.59 2.35 -25.36
CA ALA A 26 9.54 3.55 -26.20
C ALA A 26 10.93 3.92 -26.76
N ALA A 27 11.99 3.73 -25.96
CA ALA A 27 13.36 3.91 -26.40
C ALA A 27 13.74 2.91 -27.51
N ARG A 28 13.41 1.62 -27.36
CA ARG A 28 13.63 0.59 -28.39
C ARG A 28 12.87 0.92 -29.68
N GLU A 29 11.60 1.27 -29.59
CA GLU A 29 10.78 1.65 -30.76
C GLU A 29 11.38 2.84 -31.52
N MET A 30 11.91 3.84 -30.80
CA MET A 30 12.62 4.96 -31.41
C MET A 30 13.94 4.54 -32.07
N ILE A 31 14.72 3.69 -31.39
CA ILE A 31 15.98 3.16 -31.95
C ILE A 31 15.68 2.32 -33.20
N ASP A 32 14.67 1.46 -33.18
CA ASP A 32 14.30 0.61 -34.32
C ASP A 32 13.83 1.42 -35.52
N ARG A 33 13.16 2.56 -35.28
CA ARG A 33 12.75 3.48 -36.34
C ARG A 33 13.95 4.21 -36.97
N ASP A 34 14.86 4.71 -36.14
CA ASP A 34 15.92 5.63 -36.57
C ASP A 34 17.23 4.91 -36.93
N LEU A 35 17.45 3.71 -36.37
CA LEU A 35 18.59 2.80 -36.56
C LEU A 35 18.05 1.37 -36.77
N PRO A 36 17.37 1.11 -37.90
CA PRO A 36 16.80 -0.20 -38.19
C PRO A 36 17.89 -1.28 -38.20
N PRO A 37 17.58 -2.52 -37.75
CA PRO A 37 18.57 -3.58 -37.65
C PRO A 37 19.13 -3.94 -39.03
N ILE A 38 20.45 -3.92 -39.16
CA ILE A 38 21.18 -4.30 -40.38
C ILE A 38 21.73 -5.72 -40.21
N GLU A 39 21.74 -6.52 -41.28
CA GLU A 39 22.38 -7.83 -41.27
C GLU A 39 23.90 -7.68 -41.02
N GLY A 40 24.38 -8.17 -39.87
CA GLY A 40 25.79 -8.14 -39.47
C GLY A 40 26.01 -7.51 -38.09
N GLU A 41 27.23 -7.07 -37.82
CA GLU A 41 27.53 -6.31 -36.59
C GLU A 41 27.16 -4.84 -36.76
N ASP A 42 26.11 -4.42 -36.06
CA ASP A 42 25.75 -3.01 -35.93
C ASP A 42 26.35 -2.41 -34.65
N ALA A 43 27.63 -2.02 -34.73
CA ALA A 43 28.34 -1.43 -33.61
C ALA A 43 27.75 -0.08 -33.17
N MET A 44 27.18 0.70 -34.11
CA MET A 44 26.57 2.00 -33.81
C MET A 44 25.28 1.80 -33.02
N ARG A 45 24.40 0.90 -33.48
CA ARG A 45 23.15 0.59 -32.78
C ARG A 45 23.41 0.07 -31.37
N ARG A 46 24.34 -0.88 -31.21
CA ARG A 46 24.74 -1.40 -29.89
C ARG A 46 25.21 -0.29 -28.95
N LEU A 47 26.04 0.63 -29.44
CA LEU A 47 26.53 1.76 -28.64
C LEU A 47 25.38 2.69 -28.23
N VAL A 48 24.45 2.98 -29.15
CA VAL A 48 23.29 3.82 -28.84
C VAL A 48 22.39 3.15 -27.81
N GLU A 49 22.12 1.84 -27.94
CA GLU A 49 21.35 1.06 -26.97
C GLU A 49 22.00 1.11 -25.57
N GLU A 50 23.32 0.96 -25.49
CA GLU A 50 24.08 1.04 -24.24
C GLU A 50 23.95 2.42 -23.59
N ILE A 51 24.20 3.49 -24.35
CA ILE A 51 24.12 4.88 -23.87
C ILE A 51 22.70 5.23 -23.41
N VAL A 52 21.69 4.84 -24.18
CA VAL A 52 20.28 5.08 -23.83
C VAL A 52 19.90 4.28 -22.59
N GLY A 53 20.35 3.03 -22.48
CA GLY A 53 20.20 2.20 -21.29
C GLY A 53 20.77 2.87 -20.04
N GLU A 54 22.02 3.35 -20.11
CA GLU A 54 22.69 4.06 -19.02
C GLU A 54 21.94 5.36 -18.64
N TYR A 55 21.49 6.11 -19.66
CA TYR A 55 20.72 7.33 -19.46
C TYR A 55 19.42 7.06 -18.70
N ILE A 56 18.65 6.04 -19.08
CA ILE A 56 17.42 5.64 -18.39
C ILE A 56 17.73 5.30 -16.93
N GLN A 57 18.76 4.48 -16.67
CA GLN A 57 19.16 4.11 -15.31
C GLN A 57 19.49 5.34 -14.45
N LYS A 58 20.33 6.23 -14.98
CA LYS A 58 20.72 7.47 -14.30
C LYS A 58 19.52 8.35 -13.99
N THR A 59 18.53 8.40 -14.89
CA THR A 59 17.33 9.22 -14.75
C THR A 59 16.47 8.73 -13.59
N PHE A 60 16.16 7.44 -13.53
CA PHE A 60 15.39 6.87 -12.41
C PHE A 60 16.14 6.93 -11.07
N LEU A 61 17.46 6.73 -11.06
CA LEU A 61 18.27 6.88 -9.85
C LEU A 61 18.27 8.32 -9.34
N THR A 62 18.32 9.30 -10.24
CA THR A 62 18.28 10.73 -9.88
C THR A 62 16.89 11.15 -9.44
N ALA A 63 15.84 10.59 -10.04
CA ALA A 63 14.44 10.85 -9.71
C ALA A 63 13.97 10.13 -8.43
N SER A 64 14.71 9.11 -7.96
CA SER A 64 14.36 8.31 -6.78
C SER A 64 13.90 9.10 -5.54
N PRO A 65 14.54 10.22 -5.13
CA PRO A 65 14.10 10.99 -3.96
C PRO A 65 12.74 11.68 -4.14
N SER A 66 12.34 11.89 -5.40
CA SER A 66 11.08 12.52 -5.81
C SER A 66 9.96 11.51 -6.05
N ILE A 67 10.23 10.21 -5.86
CA ILE A 67 9.25 9.12 -5.99
C ILE A 67 8.94 8.56 -4.60
N SER A 68 7.67 8.31 -4.33
CA SER A 68 7.19 7.59 -3.15
C SER A 68 6.28 6.45 -3.58
N ILE A 69 6.34 5.34 -2.86
CA ILE A 69 5.42 4.21 -2.98
C ILE A 69 4.63 4.17 -1.68
N ASN A 70 3.32 4.43 -1.75
CA ASN A 70 2.45 4.54 -0.57
C ASN A 70 3.03 5.47 0.52
N GLY A 71 3.55 6.63 0.12
CA GLY A 71 4.17 7.60 1.04
C GLY A 71 5.55 7.23 1.59
N MET A 72 6.12 6.08 1.21
CA MET A 72 7.47 5.65 1.60
C MET A 72 8.47 5.82 0.45
N SER A 73 9.72 6.17 0.76
CA SER A 73 10.78 6.24 -0.25
C SER A 73 11.14 4.82 -0.70
N PRO A 74 11.18 4.53 -2.02
CA PRO A 74 11.58 3.20 -2.49
C PRO A 74 13.02 2.87 -2.05
N PRO A 75 13.29 1.67 -1.53
CA PRO A 75 14.65 1.27 -1.20
C PRO A 75 15.49 1.14 -2.47
N ARG A 76 16.75 1.61 -2.42
CA ARG A 76 17.67 1.60 -3.56
C ARG A 76 17.83 0.23 -4.23
N LYS A 77 17.76 -0.86 -3.45
CA LYS A 77 17.85 -2.23 -3.97
C LYS A 77 16.71 -2.56 -4.95
N LEU A 78 15.48 -2.15 -4.63
CA LEU A 78 14.34 -2.35 -5.52
C LEU A 78 14.49 -1.52 -6.79
N LEU A 79 14.97 -0.28 -6.70
CA LEU A 79 15.22 0.53 -7.90
C LEU A 79 16.24 -0.13 -8.83
N VAL A 80 17.36 -0.61 -8.27
CA VAL A 80 18.41 -1.26 -9.04
C VAL A 80 17.91 -2.57 -9.67
N SER A 81 17.13 -3.39 -8.94
CA SER A 81 16.61 -4.65 -9.49
C SER A 81 15.68 -4.42 -10.68
N HIS A 82 14.78 -3.44 -10.61
CA HIS A 82 13.88 -3.13 -11.73
C HIS A 82 14.63 -2.52 -12.94
N LEU A 83 15.68 -1.74 -12.69
CA LEU A 83 16.52 -1.18 -13.74
C LEU A 83 17.41 -2.22 -14.44
N GLN A 84 17.93 -3.18 -13.68
CA GLN A 84 18.78 -4.28 -14.17
C GLN A 84 18.01 -5.47 -14.71
N SER A 85 16.70 -5.54 -14.48
CA SER A 85 15.83 -6.51 -15.16
C SER A 85 15.95 -6.26 -16.66
N GLU A 86 16.76 -7.10 -17.31
CA GLU A 86 16.76 -7.25 -18.76
C GLU A 86 15.47 -7.97 -19.09
N LEU A 87 14.54 -7.26 -19.73
CA LEU A 87 13.39 -7.89 -20.38
C LEU A 87 13.94 -8.74 -21.54
N GLU A 88 14.49 -9.91 -21.20
CA GLU A 88 14.58 -11.08 -22.09
C GLU A 88 13.15 -11.58 -22.28
N GLY A 89 12.42 -10.97 -23.21
CA GLY A 89 11.00 -11.26 -23.38
C GLY A 89 10.27 -10.06 -23.92
N ASP A 90 10.49 -9.82 -25.21
CA ASP A 90 9.68 -8.97 -26.06
C ASP A 90 8.24 -9.53 -26.11
N ILE A 91 7.40 -9.20 -25.12
CA ILE A 91 5.99 -8.76 -25.24
C ILE A 91 5.60 -8.22 -23.85
N ILE A 92 5.28 -6.93 -23.73
CA ILE A 92 4.36 -6.50 -22.67
C ILE A 92 2.97 -6.98 -23.13
N GLU A 93 2.72 -8.28 -23.06
CA GLU A 93 1.37 -8.65 -22.67
C GLU A 93 1.24 -8.04 -21.27
N GLU A 94 0.15 -7.33 -21.00
CA GLU A 94 -0.33 -7.15 -19.64
C GLU A 94 -0.56 -8.55 -19.07
N ARG A 95 0.52 -9.26 -18.74
CA ARG A 95 0.46 -10.38 -17.82
C ARG A 95 0.12 -9.67 -16.54
N GLU A 96 -1.15 -9.65 -16.21
CA GLU A 96 -1.59 -9.56 -14.83
C GLU A 96 -0.81 -10.64 -14.10
N GLU A 97 0.38 -10.29 -13.60
CA GLU A 97 1.21 -11.17 -12.81
C GLU A 97 0.46 -11.36 -11.49
N HIS A 98 -0.48 -12.30 -11.50
CA HIS A 98 -1.19 -12.68 -10.30
C HIS A 98 -0.19 -13.28 -9.34
N GLU A 99 -0.12 -12.71 -8.13
CA GLU A 99 0.56 -13.37 -7.03
C GLU A 99 0.02 -14.80 -6.88
N PRO A 100 0.90 -15.81 -6.74
CA PRO A 100 0.45 -17.16 -6.49
C PRO A 100 -0.32 -17.20 -5.17
N PHE A 101 -1.42 -17.96 -5.14
CA PHE A 101 -2.28 -18.06 -3.97
C PHE A 101 -1.52 -18.59 -2.75
N ASP A 102 -1.33 -17.74 -1.73
CA ASP A 102 -0.79 -18.15 -0.43
C ASP A 102 -1.91 -18.64 0.49
N GLY A 103 -1.97 -19.96 0.67
CA GLY A 103 -2.93 -20.61 1.57
C GLY A 103 -2.81 -20.16 3.03
N GLN A 104 -1.59 -19.85 3.51
CA GLN A 104 -1.40 -19.40 4.90
C GLN A 104 -1.94 -17.99 5.10
N LEU A 105 -1.73 -17.11 4.12
CA LEU A 105 -2.27 -15.76 4.14
C LEU A 105 -3.80 -15.81 4.11
N TRP A 106 -4.38 -16.69 3.30
CA TRP A 106 -5.82 -16.89 3.22
C TRP A 106 -6.42 -17.41 4.54
N GLU A 107 -5.79 -18.40 5.18
CA GLU A 107 -6.23 -18.90 6.49
C GLU A 107 -6.19 -17.80 7.56
N LYS A 108 -5.14 -16.97 7.55
CA LYS A 108 -5.04 -15.82 8.46
C LYS A 108 -6.12 -14.78 8.17
N ALA A 109 -6.36 -14.44 6.92
CA ALA A 109 -7.42 -13.50 6.53
C ALA A 109 -8.80 -14.02 6.96
N LYS A 110 -9.06 -15.31 6.77
CA LYS A 110 -10.27 -15.99 7.24
C LYS A 110 -10.42 -15.92 8.77
N ALA A 111 -9.35 -16.21 9.52
CA ALA A 111 -9.37 -16.13 10.98
C ALA A 111 -9.62 -14.69 11.48
N LEU A 112 -9.04 -13.69 10.80
CA LEU A 112 -9.28 -12.28 11.11
C LEU A 112 -10.72 -11.87 10.83
N ALA A 113 -11.31 -12.31 9.71
CA ALA A 113 -12.71 -12.04 9.39
C ALA A 113 -13.67 -12.64 10.44
N ILE A 114 -13.44 -13.88 10.87
CA ILE A 114 -14.23 -14.51 11.95
C ILE A 114 -14.12 -13.68 13.24
N ARG A 115 -12.90 -13.23 13.59
CA ARG A 115 -12.68 -12.41 14.79
C ARG A 115 -13.35 -11.05 14.68
N GLU A 116 -13.38 -10.46 13.49
CA GLU A 116 -14.09 -9.21 13.23
C GLU A 116 -15.60 -9.38 13.49
N GLU A 117 -16.22 -10.43 12.94
CA GLU A 117 -17.63 -10.75 13.18
C GLU A 117 -17.95 -10.95 14.66
N GLU A 118 -17.11 -11.70 15.38
CA GLU A 118 -17.27 -11.93 16.82
C GLU A 118 -17.22 -10.61 17.62
N LEU A 119 -16.28 -9.72 17.28
CA LEU A 119 -16.17 -8.41 17.92
C LEU A 119 -17.37 -7.51 17.59
N VAL A 120 -17.89 -7.58 16.38
CA VAL A 120 -19.11 -6.85 15.98
C VAL A 120 -20.31 -7.34 16.80
N GLU A 121 -20.45 -8.66 16.98
CA GLU A 121 -21.51 -9.23 17.82
C GLU A 121 -21.37 -8.79 19.29
N GLN A 122 -20.15 -8.85 19.84
CA GLN A 122 -19.87 -8.37 21.19
C GLN A 122 -20.24 -6.89 21.34
N ILE A 123 -19.82 -6.03 20.41
CA ILE A 123 -20.15 -4.59 20.43
C ILE A 123 -21.67 -4.38 20.35
N ALA A 124 -22.39 -5.14 19.52
CA ALA A 124 -23.85 -5.06 19.44
C ALA A 124 -24.52 -5.47 20.76
N ALA A 125 -24.06 -6.56 21.39
CA ALA A 125 -24.53 -7.00 22.69
C ALA A 125 -24.24 -5.97 23.80
N LEU A 126 -23.03 -5.40 23.81
CA LEU A 126 -22.65 -4.30 24.71
C LEU A 126 -23.57 -3.09 24.51
N ARG A 127 -23.80 -2.64 23.26
CA ARG A 127 -24.69 -1.52 22.96
C ARG A 127 -26.13 -1.76 23.42
N ARG A 128 -26.61 -3.01 23.36
CA ARG A 128 -27.96 -3.39 23.79
C ARG A 128 -28.10 -3.49 25.31
N ASN A 129 -27.15 -4.11 25.99
CA ASN A 129 -27.29 -4.50 27.38
C ASN A 129 -26.74 -3.45 28.35
N VAL A 130 -25.67 -2.74 27.98
CA VAL A 130 -24.99 -1.81 28.88
C VAL A 130 -25.86 -0.63 29.27
N PRO A 131 -26.58 0.08 28.37
CA PRO A 131 -27.39 1.22 28.79
C PRO A 131 -28.38 0.85 29.90
N GLY A 132 -29.19 -0.21 29.72
CA GLY A 132 -30.20 -0.64 30.70
C GLY A 132 -29.64 -0.95 32.09
N LEU A 133 -28.50 -1.65 32.14
CA LEU A 133 -27.84 -1.99 33.42
C LEU A 133 -27.36 -0.75 34.17
N TRP A 134 -26.83 0.25 33.47
CA TRP A 134 -26.39 1.50 34.09
C TRP A 134 -27.57 2.27 34.69
N TRP A 135 -28.70 2.33 33.97
CA TRP A 135 -29.93 2.95 34.50
C TRP A 135 -30.44 2.25 35.77
N GLU A 136 -30.42 0.91 35.80
CA GLU A 136 -30.86 0.14 36.97
C GLU A 136 -29.93 0.35 38.17
N GLU A 137 -28.61 0.33 37.96
CA GLU A 137 -27.63 0.59 39.02
C GLU A 137 -27.75 2.00 39.60
N ASP A 138 -27.91 3.01 38.74
CA ASP A 138 -28.05 4.40 39.18
C ASP A 138 -29.38 4.64 39.88
N TYR A 139 -30.48 4.08 39.37
CA TYR A 139 -31.77 4.10 40.06
C TYR A 139 -31.70 3.45 41.45
N LEU A 140 -31.03 2.31 41.58
CA LEU A 140 -30.83 1.64 42.87
C LEU A 140 -29.96 2.46 43.84
N LYS A 141 -28.94 3.17 43.34
CA LYS A 141 -28.11 4.09 44.14
C LYS A 141 -28.93 5.27 44.64
N GLU A 142 -29.76 5.88 43.80
CA GLU A 142 -30.64 6.98 44.19
C GLU A 142 -31.66 6.55 45.23
N ARG A 143 -32.35 5.43 45.02
CA ARG A 143 -33.32 4.88 45.97
C ARG A 143 -32.70 4.54 47.34
N LYS A 144 -31.45 4.05 47.36
CA LYS A 144 -30.69 3.84 48.61
C LYS A 144 -30.32 5.15 49.31
N ARG A 145 -30.03 6.22 48.55
CA ARG A 145 -29.77 7.56 49.11
C ARG A 145 -31.04 8.15 49.72
N GLU A 146 -32.19 8.01 49.06
CA GLU A 146 -33.48 8.47 49.58
C GLU A 146 -33.87 7.75 50.87
N ARG A 147 -33.81 6.41 50.91
CA ARG A 147 -34.05 5.63 52.14
C ARG A 147 -33.11 6.01 53.29
N LYS A 148 -31.85 6.36 52.99
CA LYS A 148 -30.92 6.86 54.02
C LYS A 148 -31.31 8.26 54.52
N LYS A 149 -31.86 9.12 53.66
CA LYS A 149 -32.38 10.44 54.05
C LYS A 149 -33.64 10.30 54.91
N GLU A 150 -34.56 9.40 54.56
CA GLU A 150 -35.78 9.11 55.33
C GLU A 150 -35.46 8.58 56.72
N ARG A 151 -34.60 7.56 56.83
CA ARG A 151 -34.18 7.01 58.14
C ARG A 151 -33.43 8.02 59.02
N LYS A 152 -32.79 9.03 58.42
CA LYS A 152 -32.17 10.14 59.17
C LYS A 152 -33.21 11.14 59.66
N LYS A 153 -34.29 11.39 58.92
CA LYS A 153 -35.41 12.23 59.35
C LYS A 153 -36.20 11.58 60.49
N GLU A 154 -36.45 10.27 60.42
CA GLU A 154 -37.15 9.51 61.47
C GLU A 154 -36.37 9.40 62.79
N ARG A 155 -35.03 9.51 62.76
CA ARG A 155 -34.16 9.48 63.95
C ARG A 155 -33.83 10.87 64.50
N GLY A 156 -34.32 11.93 63.87
CA GLY A 156 -34.02 13.33 64.18
C GLY A 156 -35.22 14.09 64.78
N VAL A 157 -36.14 13.38 65.43
CA VAL A 157 -37.20 13.94 66.31
C VAL A 157 -36.88 13.52 67.73
#